data_AF-A0A8J7SX93-F1
#
_entry.id   AF-A0A8J7SX93-F1
#
_cell.length_a   1.000
_cell.length_b   1.000
_cell.length_c   1.000
_cell.angle_alpha   90.00
_cell.angle_beta   90.00
_cell.angle_gamma   90.00
#
_symmetry.space_group_name_H-M   'P 1'
#
loop_
_entity.id
_entity.type
_entity.pdbx_description
1 polymer ?
#
loop_
_entity_poly.entity_id
_entity_poly.type
_entity_poly.pdbx_seq_one_letter_code
_entity_poly.pdbx_strand_id
1 'polypeptide(L)'
;MLDVKWIRENPGALDEALRRRGLPPLGAEVQQLDAKRRAAQTEAQRVQAEHNALSKEIGIAKAKGQDAAPILAKVGALKARQAELDEAMKASDAELERFLAVVPNAPAADVPEGKSADDNPVVRRSGPIAKPDFAPKQHFELGEALGLMDFEQAGVISGARFTILKGALARLERALAQFMLDLHTTTNGYTEVSPPLLVRDRALYGTANLPKFAEDLFRTTNDYWMIPTAEVPLTNLAAGKLLDEKQLPLRFTAWTPCFRSEAGAAGKDT
;
A
#
# COMPACT_ATOMS: atom_id res chain seq x y z
N MET A 1 -6.90 -1.68 -1.80
CA MET A 1 -7.96 -1.80 -0.78
C MET A 1 -9.15 -2.48 -1.43
N LEU A 2 -9.84 -3.39 -0.72
CA LEU A 2 -11.04 -4.06 -1.26
C LEU A 2 -12.23 -3.10 -1.29
N ASP A 3 -13.12 -3.26 -2.27
CA ASP A 3 -14.33 -2.45 -2.39
C ASP A 3 -15.31 -2.78 -1.26
N VAL A 4 -15.64 -1.78 -0.44
CA VAL A 4 -16.61 -1.91 0.66
C VAL A 4 -17.98 -2.38 0.17
N LYS A 5 -18.39 -1.99 -1.05
CA LYS A 5 -19.66 -2.44 -1.64
C LYS A 5 -19.60 -3.95 -1.89
N TRP A 6 -18.51 -4.44 -2.49
CA TRP A 6 -18.30 -5.87 -2.70
C TRP A 6 -18.32 -6.65 -1.38
N ILE A 7 -17.65 -6.15 -0.34
CA ILE A 7 -17.63 -6.82 0.99
C ILE A 7 -19.04 -6.86 1.58
N ARG A 8 -19.79 -5.76 1.49
CA ARG A 8 -21.17 -5.70 1.99
C ARG A 8 -22.07 -6.74 1.32
N GLU A 9 -21.93 -6.91 0.01
CA GLU A 9 -22.70 -7.87 -0.78
C GLU A 9 -22.20 -9.31 -0.62
N ASN A 10 -20.92 -9.51 -0.26
CA ASN A 10 -20.26 -10.82 -0.22
C ASN A 10 -19.41 -11.05 1.04
N PRO A 11 -19.96 -10.90 2.27
CA PRO A 11 -19.16 -10.99 3.51
C PRO A 11 -18.52 -12.37 3.69
N GLY A 12 -19.25 -13.45 3.37
CA GLY A 12 -18.73 -14.82 3.46
C GLY A 12 -17.60 -15.11 2.46
N ALA A 13 -17.57 -14.41 1.32
CA ALA A 13 -16.49 -14.56 0.35
C ALA A 13 -15.19 -13.92 0.86
N LEU A 14 -15.27 -12.79 1.57
CA LEU A 14 -14.12 -12.21 2.25
C LEU A 14 -13.61 -13.16 3.35
N ASP A 15 -14.51 -13.67 4.19
CA ASP A 15 -14.12 -14.55 5.29
C ASP A 15 -13.47 -15.85 4.80
N GLU A 16 -13.99 -16.44 3.72
CA GLU A 16 -13.35 -17.59 3.09
C GLU A 16 -11.98 -17.23 2.50
N ALA A 17 -11.86 -16.09 1.81
CA ALA A 17 -10.57 -15.64 1.28
C ALA A 17 -9.52 -15.41 2.39
N LEU A 18 -9.94 -14.89 3.55
CA LEU A 18 -9.08 -14.70 4.72
C LEU A 18 -8.71 -16.05 5.36
N ARG A 19 -9.67 -16.99 5.45
CA ARG A 19 -9.42 -18.36 5.93
C ARG A 19 -8.35 -19.06 5.09
N ARG A 20 -8.39 -18.93 3.76
CA ARG A 20 -7.37 -19.46 2.84
C ARG A 20 -5.97 -18.89 3.08
N ARG A 21 -5.88 -17.70 3.69
CA ARG A 21 -4.62 -17.06 4.13
C ARG A 21 -4.25 -17.36 5.58
N GLY A 22 -5.04 -18.18 6.29
CA GLY A 22 -4.87 -18.46 7.72
C GLY A 22 -5.22 -17.28 8.62
N LEU A 23 -6.07 -16.35 8.17
CA LEU A 23 -6.46 -15.15 8.90
C LEU A 23 -7.89 -15.27 9.44
N PRO A 24 -8.23 -14.58 10.54
CA PRO A 24 -9.57 -14.57 11.08
C PRO A 24 -10.58 -13.88 10.14
N PRO A 25 -11.87 -14.21 10.23
CA PRO A 25 -12.92 -13.52 9.49
C PRO A 25 -13.02 -12.06 9.91
N LEU A 26 -13.26 -11.17 8.96
CA LEU A 26 -13.39 -9.71 9.18
C LEU A 26 -14.68 -9.14 8.57
N GLY A 27 -15.47 -9.94 7.85
CA GLY A 27 -16.65 -9.49 7.13
C GLY A 27 -17.67 -8.79 8.02
N ALA A 28 -17.96 -9.34 9.19
CA ALA A 28 -18.91 -8.75 10.14
C ALA A 28 -18.46 -7.39 10.67
N GLU A 29 -17.17 -7.21 10.94
CA GLU A 29 -16.62 -5.96 11.45
C GLU A 29 -16.67 -4.86 10.37
N VAL A 30 -16.29 -5.19 9.12
CA VAL A 30 -16.44 -4.27 7.99
C VAL A 30 -17.90 -3.85 7.80
N GLN A 31 -18.84 -4.78 7.91
CA GLN A 31 -20.27 -4.48 7.77
C GLN A 31 -20.77 -3.53 8.87
N GLN A 32 -20.31 -3.70 10.12
CA GLN A 32 -20.64 -2.80 11.22
C GLN A 32 -20.10 -1.39 10.98
N LEU A 33 -18.84 -1.27 10.55
CA LEU A 33 -18.21 0.02 10.23
C LEU A 33 -18.92 0.71 9.05
N ASP A 34 -19.24 -0.02 7.98
CA ASP A 34 -20.01 0.53 6.84
C ASP A 34 -21.44 0.93 7.26
N ALA A 35 -22.10 0.17 8.12
CA ALA A 35 -23.43 0.52 8.64
C ALA A 35 -23.40 1.82 9.46
N LYS A 36 -22.41 1.97 10.35
CA LYS A 36 -22.19 3.21 11.13
C LYS A 36 -21.95 4.40 10.20
N ARG A 37 -21.07 4.25 9.21
CA ARG A 37 -20.79 5.27 8.19
C ARG A 37 -22.05 5.69 7.44
N ARG A 38 -22.83 4.72 6.93
CA ARG A 38 -24.07 5.01 6.19
C ARG A 38 -25.12 5.69 7.05
N ALA A 39 -25.27 5.26 8.31
CA ALA A 39 -26.21 5.90 9.24
C ALA A 39 -25.85 7.38 9.48
N ALA A 40 -24.56 7.68 9.70
CA ALA A 40 -24.08 9.05 9.82
C ALA A 40 -24.36 9.87 8.54
N GLN A 41 -24.11 9.28 7.37
CA GLN A 41 -24.36 9.93 6.08
C GLN A 41 -25.85 10.21 5.84
N THR A 42 -26.73 9.25 6.15
CA THR A 42 -28.18 9.43 6.00
C THR A 42 -28.70 10.52 6.94
N GLU A 43 -28.23 10.55 8.19
CA GLU A 43 -28.66 11.55 9.16
C GLU A 43 -28.16 12.97 8.77
N ALA A 44 -26.91 13.08 8.30
CA ALA A 44 -26.39 14.34 7.78
C ALA A 44 -27.19 14.86 6.56
N GLN A 45 -27.55 13.97 5.63
CA GLN A 45 -28.39 14.33 4.48
C GLN A 45 -29.80 14.77 4.93
N ARG A 46 -30.37 14.11 5.93
CA ARG A 46 -31.68 14.47 6.50
C ARG A 46 -31.64 15.87 7.11
N VAL A 47 -30.66 16.16 7.97
CA VAL A 47 -30.49 17.48 8.61
C VAL A 47 -30.20 18.56 7.58
N GLN A 48 -29.38 18.27 6.57
CA GLN A 48 -29.08 19.20 5.49
C GLN A 48 -30.32 19.55 4.66
N ALA A 49 -31.17 18.55 4.37
CA ALA A 49 -32.44 18.75 3.67
C ALA A 49 -33.42 19.59 4.50
N GLU A 50 -33.53 19.30 5.80
CA GLU A 50 -34.36 20.05 6.75
C GLU A 50 -33.90 21.51 6.87
N HIS A 51 -32.58 21.72 7.01
CA HIS A 51 -31.97 23.06 7.04
C HIS A 51 -32.29 23.85 5.77
N ASN A 52 -32.17 23.22 4.59
CA ASN A 52 -32.46 23.86 3.31
C ASN A 52 -33.95 24.20 3.14
N ALA A 53 -34.85 23.34 3.63
CA ALA A 53 -36.29 23.60 3.61
C ALA A 53 -36.65 24.80 4.52
N LEU A 54 -36.19 24.79 5.77
CA LEU A 54 -36.45 25.89 6.71
C LEU A 54 -35.81 27.22 6.26
N SER A 55 -34.64 27.17 5.62
CA SER A 55 -34.00 28.37 5.04
C SER A 55 -34.87 29.02 3.97
N LYS A 56 -35.58 28.23 3.15
CA LYS A 56 -36.55 28.74 2.17
C LYS A 56 -37.79 29.34 2.86
N GLU A 57 -38.30 28.69 3.91
CA GLU A 57 -39.43 29.19 4.69
C GLU A 57 -39.12 30.54 5.36
N ILE A 58 -37.90 30.75 5.88
CA ILE A 58 -37.47 32.06 6.40
C ILE A 58 -37.58 33.15 5.33
N GLY A 59 -37.13 32.87 4.11
CA GLY A 59 -37.23 33.82 2.99
C GLY A 59 -38.67 34.19 2.69
N ILE A 60 -39.58 33.22 2.70
CA ILE A 60 -41.01 33.43 2.48
C ILE A 60 -41.64 34.22 3.63
N ALA A 61 -41.36 33.87 4.89
CA ALA A 61 -41.90 34.55 6.07
C ALA A 61 -41.47 36.03 6.13
N LYS A 62 -40.17 36.30 5.87
CA LYS A 62 -39.65 37.68 5.80
C LYS A 62 -40.28 38.48 4.66
N ALA A 63 -40.48 37.87 3.48
CA ALA A 63 -41.15 38.53 2.36
C ALA A 63 -42.62 38.86 2.64
N LYS A 64 -43.28 38.08 3.51
CA LYS A 64 -44.67 38.30 3.95
C LYS A 64 -44.80 39.19 5.20
N GLY A 65 -43.69 39.70 5.75
CA GLY A 65 -43.69 40.50 6.98
C GLY A 65 -44.08 39.72 8.25
N GLN A 66 -43.95 38.39 8.23
CA GLN A 66 -44.28 37.52 9.36
C GLN A 66 -43.09 37.36 10.32
N ASP A 67 -43.36 37.02 11.59
CA ASP A 67 -42.31 36.72 12.55
C ASP A 67 -41.57 35.42 12.18
N ALA A 68 -40.28 35.56 11.85
CA ALA A 68 -39.40 34.45 11.50
C ALA A 68 -38.51 33.99 12.67
N ALA A 69 -38.62 34.60 13.87
CA ALA A 69 -37.78 34.27 15.02
C ALA A 69 -37.83 32.78 15.42
N PRO A 70 -38.99 32.08 15.42
CA PRO A 70 -39.05 30.65 15.74
C PRO A 70 -38.33 29.78 14.69
N ILE A 71 -38.39 30.17 13.42
CA ILE A 71 -37.75 29.44 12.31
C ILE A 71 -36.24 29.68 12.33
N LEU A 72 -35.81 30.91 12.63
CA LEU A 72 -34.40 31.26 12.82
C LEU A 72 -33.75 30.47 13.96
N ALA A 73 -34.44 30.30 15.09
CA ALA A 73 -33.94 29.48 16.20
C ALA A 73 -33.76 28.00 15.80
N LYS A 74 -34.73 27.42 15.08
CA LYS A 74 -34.62 26.04 14.56
C LYS A 74 -33.47 25.88 13.57
N VAL A 75 -33.29 26.82 12.64
CA VAL A 75 -32.17 26.79 11.69
C VAL A 75 -30.82 26.90 12.41
N GLY A 76 -30.72 27.72 13.45
CA GLY A 76 -29.53 27.81 14.30
C GLY A 76 -29.18 26.46 14.95
N ALA A 77 -30.17 25.77 15.52
CA ALA A 77 -29.98 24.44 16.11
C ALA A 77 -29.59 23.38 15.06
N LEU A 78 -30.22 23.38 13.88
CA LEU A 78 -29.86 22.47 12.79
C LEU A 78 -28.45 22.73 12.27
N LYS A 79 -27.99 23.98 12.23
CA LYS A 79 -26.62 24.32 11.81
C LYS A 79 -25.57 23.74 12.77
N ALA A 80 -25.81 23.83 14.08
CA ALA A 80 -24.94 23.19 15.07
C ALA A 80 -24.95 21.67 14.91
N ARG A 81 -26.14 21.07 14.73
CA ARG A 81 -26.28 19.63 14.51
C ARG A 81 -25.62 19.16 13.22
N GLN A 82 -25.69 19.94 12.13
CA GLN A 82 -25.03 19.63 10.87
C GLN A 82 -23.51 19.54 11.06
N ALA A 83 -22.91 20.49 11.78
CA ALA A 83 -21.48 20.47 12.05
C ALA A 83 -21.04 19.22 12.84
N GLU A 84 -21.82 18.80 13.84
CA GLU A 84 -21.57 17.54 14.56
C GLU A 84 -21.64 16.32 13.65
N LEU A 85 -22.64 16.27 12.77
CA LEU A 85 -22.84 15.15 11.84
C LEU A 85 -21.76 15.10 10.76
N ASP A 86 -21.29 16.24 10.26
CA ASP A 86 -20.20 16.32 9.30
C ASP A 86 -18.90 15.77 9.90
N GLU A 87 -18.60 16.10 11.17
CA GLU A 87 -17.44 15.53 11.88
C GLU A 87 -17.62 14.02 12.16
N ALA A 88 -18.82 13.59 12.56
CA ALA A 88 -19.12 12.17 12.74
C ALA A 88 -19.00 11.36 11.44
N MET A 89 -19.39 11.94 10.30
CA MET A 89 -19.21 11.35 8.98
C MET A 89 -17.73 11.21 8.64
N LYS A 90 -16.94 12.29 8.74
CA LYS A 90 -15.49 12.26 8.47
C LYS A 90 -14.78 11.23 9.35
N ALA A 91 -15.15 11.17 10.64
CA ALA A 91 -14.57 10.20 11.57
C ALA A 91 -14.92 8.75 11.17
N SER A 92 -16.16 8.49 10.77
CA SER A 92 -16.61 7.16 10.35
C SER A 92 -15.99 6.74 9.01
N ASP A 93 -15.83 7.68 8.07
CA ASP A 93 -15.11 7.46 6.81
C ASP A 93 -13.64 7.08 7.08
N ALA A 94 -12.94 7.86 7.91
CA ALA A 94 -11.55 7.62 8.25
C ALA A 94 -11.35 6.32 9.04
N GLU A 95 -12.29 5.96 9.91
CA GLU A 95 -12.28 4.68 10.63
C GLU A 95 -12.40 3.49 9.68
N LEU A 96 -13.37 3.52 8.77
CA LEU A 96 -13.54 2.48 7.76
C LEU A 96 -12.33 2.39 6.84
N GLU A 97 -11.80 3.52 6.37
CA GLU A 97 -10.63 3.54 5.49
C GLU A 97 -9.39 2.93 6.16
N ARG A 98 -9.11 3.31 7.42
CA ARG A 98 -8.00 2.73 8.20
C ARG A 98 -8.15 1.23 8.38
N PHE A 99 -9.38 0.76 8.65
CA PHE A 99 -9.65 -0.66 8.79
C PHE A 99 -9.43 -1.41 7.47
N LEU A 100 -10.02 -0.93 6.38
CA LEU A 100 -9.88 -1.55 5.07
C LEU A 100 -8.43 -1.51 4.54
N ALA A 101 -7.63 -0.52 4.93
CA ALA A 101 -6.23 -0.40 4.54
C ALA A 101 -5.35 -1.57 5.04
N VAL A 102 -5.75 -2.27 6.11
CA VAL A 102 -5.01 -3.43 6.64
C VAL A 102 -5.56 -4.78 6.17
N VAL A 103 -6.74 -4.80 5.53
CA VAL A 103 -7.34 -6.02 4.98
C VAL A 103 -6.54 -6.46 3.74
N PRO A 104 -5.96 -7.67 3.73
CA PRO A 104 -5.17 -8.15 2.60
C PRO A 104 -6.06 -8.44 1.39
N ASN A 105 -5.43 -8.52 0.21
CA ASN A 105 -6.15 -8.91 -1.00
C ASN A 105 -6.62 -10.38 -0.94
N ALA A 106 -7.78 -10.65 -1.53
CA ALA A 106 -8.32 -12.00 -1.66
C ALA A 106 -7.44 -12.82 -2.63
N PRO A 107 -7.02 -14.06 -2.26
CA PRO A 107 -6.30 -14.93 -3.18
C PRO A 107 -7.17 -15.28 -4.39
N ALA A 108 -6.57 -15.38 -5.58
CA ALA A 108 -7.27 -15.87 -6.76
C ALA A 108 -7.70 -17.34 -6.58
N ALA A 109 -8.65 -17.78 -7.41
CA ALA A 109 -9.23 -19.13 -7.30
C ALA A 109 -8.21 -20.25 -7.60
N ASP A 110 -7.21 -19.95 -8.43
CA ASP A 110 -6.15 -20.87 -8.85
C ASP A 110 -4.93 -20.90 -7.91
N VAL A 111 -4.89 -20.04 -6.89
CA VAL A 111 -3.85 -20.09 -5.86
C VAL A 111 -4.06 -21.37 -5.04
N PRO A 112 -3.05 -22.24 -4.87
CA PRO A 112 -3.15 -23.45 -4.05
C PRO A 112 -3.34 -23.10 -2.56
N GLU A 113 -4.06 -23.95 -1.82
CA GLU A 113 -4.10 -23.86 -0.35
C GLU A 113 -2.72 -24.14 0.23
N GLY A 114 -2.34 -23.38 1.27
CA GLY A 114 -1.08 -23.57 1.96
C GLY A 114 -1.05 -22.78 3.27
N LYS A 115 -0.27 -23.27 4.24
CA LYS A 115 -0.08 -22.62 5.54
C LYS A 115 1.28 -21.94 5.64
N SER A 116 2.25 -22.40 4.86
CA SER A 116 3.63 -21.94 4.93
C SER A 116 4.33 -22.02 3.56
N ALA A 117 5.58 -21.57 3.50
CA ALA A 117 6.39 -21.66 2.29
C ALA A 117 6.66 -23.11 1.84
N ASP A 118 6.56 -24.08 2.76
CA ASP A 118 6.79 -25.51 2.48
C ASP A 118 5.65 -26.14 1.66
N ASP A 119 4.48 -25.52 1.66
CA ASP A 119 3.30 -25.98 0.90
C ASP A 119 3.33 -25.49 -0.57
N ASN A 120 4.30 -24.64 -0.94
CA ASN A 120 4.37 -24.05 -2.27
C ASN A 120 4.73 -25.10 -3.34
N PRO A 121 3.88 -25.32 -4.36
CA PRO A 121 4.18 -26.27 -5.41
C PRO A 121 5.24 -25.72 -6.37
N VAL A 122 6.15 -26.59 -6.82
CA VAL A 122 7.11 -26.26 -7.88
C VAL A 122 6.42 -26.32 -9.23
N VAL A 123 6.26 -25.16 -9.90
CA VAL A 123 5.61 -25.07 -11.22
C VAL A 123 6.56 -25.44 -12.36
N ARG A 124 7.84 -25.03 -12.27
CA ARG A 124 8.85 -25.26 -13.32
C ARG A 124 10.25 -25.29 -12.73
N ARG A 125 11.11 -26.15 -13.28
CA ARG A 125 12.57 -26.13 -13.09
C ARG A 125 13.24 -25.90 -14.43
N SER A 126 14.35 -25.17 -14.47
CA SER A 126 15.07 -24.87 -15.70
C SER A 126 16.57 -24.90 -15.46
N GLY A 127 17.30 -25.53 -16.39
CA GLY A 127 18.74 -25.70 -16.30
C GLY A 127 19.16 -26.86 -15.37
N PRO A 128 20.35 -27.43 -15.60
CA PRO A 128 20.95 -28.39 -14.67
C PRO A 128 21.47 -27.68 -13.42
N ILE A 129 21.41 -28.37 -12.26
CA ILE A 129 22.07 -27.92 -11.03
C ILE A 129 23.54 -28.32 -11.12
N ALA A 130 24.45 -27.36 -10.98
CA ALA A 130 25.89 -27.61 -11.01
C ALA A 130 26.30 -28.55 -9.86
N LYS A 131 27.13 -29.55 -10.18
CA LYS A 131 27.72 -30.49 -9.23
C LYS A 131 29.24 -30.38 -9.34
N PRO A 132 29.86 -29.40 -8.68
CA PRO A 132 31.31 -29.29 -8.66
C PRO A 132 31.93 -30.54 -8.01
N ASP A 133 33.15 -30.87 -8.41
CA ASP A 133 33.99 -31.92 -7.82
C ASP A 133 34.74 -31.46 -6.55
N PHE A 134 34.43 -30.25 -6.08
CA PHE A 134 34.92 -29.64 -4.85
C PHE A 134 33.76 -29.20 -3.96
N ALA A 135 34.03 -29.00 -2.67
CA ALA A 135 33.06 -28.43 -1.74
C ALA A 135 32.78 -26.95 -2.10
N PRO A 136 31.56 -26.60 -2.56
CA PRO A 136 31.26 -25.23 -2.96
C PRO A 136 31.30 -24.30 -1.75
N LYS A 137 31.93 -23.13 -1.93
CA LYS A 137 31.95 -22.05 -0.94
C LYS A 137 30.72 -21.16 -1.10
N GLN A 138 30.30 -20.54 -0.01
CA GLN A 138 29.27 -19.51 -0.01
C GLN A 138 29.78 -18.24 -0.70
N HIS A 139 28.84 -17.41 -1.17
CA HIS A 139 29.18 -16.18 -1.90
C HIS A 139 30.02 -15.20 -1.07
N PHE A 140 29.75 -15.09 0.23
CA PHE A 140 30.46 -14.19 1.14
C PHE A 140 31.89 -14.67 1.40
N GLU A 141 32.10 -15.99 1.58
CA GLU A 141 33.44 -16.57 1.74
C GLU A 141 34.32 -16.30 0.52
N LEU A 142 33.74 -16.37 -0.69
CA LEU A 142 34.44 -16.04 -1.94
C LEU A 142 34.74 -14.54 -2.03
N GLY A 143 33.76 -13.70 -1.73
CA GLY A 143 33.89 -12.24 -1.79
C GLY A 143 34.97 -11.70 -0.83
N GLU A 144 34.98 -12.19 0.41
CA GLU A 144 35.96 -11.85 1.44
C GLU A 144 37.35 -12.35 1.07
N ALA A 145 37.49 -13.62 0.66
CA ALA A 145 38.78 -14.19 0.26
C ALA A 145 39.40 -13.48 -0.94
N LEU A 146 38.58 -12.90 -1.82
CA LEU A 146 39.04 -12.07 -2.95
C LEU A 146 39.35 -10.61 -2.53
N GLY A 147 39.00 -10.20 -1.32
CA GLY A 147 39.10 -8.80 -0.86
C GLY A 147 38.14 -7.85 -1.59
N LEU A 148 37.10 -8.40 -2.23
CA LEU A 148 36.14 -7.64 -3.06
C LEU A 148 34.79 -7.44 -2.39
N MET A 149 34.55 -8.08 -1.26
CA MET A 149 33.38 -7.89 -0.39
C MET A 149 33.88 -7.60 1.02
N ASP A 150 33.45 -6.48 1.59
CA ASP A 150 33.97 -5.97 2.86
C ASP A 150 32.81 -5.63 3.79
N PHE A 151 32.49 -6.58 4.68
CA PHE A 151 31.44 -6.46 5.69
C PHE A 151 31.92 -5.74 6.95
N GLU A 152 33.19 -5.88 7.31
CA GLU A 152 33.76 -5.24 8.50
C GLU A 152 33.71 -3.70 8.35
N GLN A 153 34.24 -3.18 7.25
CA GLN A 153 34.23 -1.75 6.99
C GLN A 153 32.81 -1.22 6.77
N ALA A 154 31.91 -2.02 6.17
CA ALA A 154 30.49 -1.67 6.05
C ALA A 154 29.82 -1.58 7.44
N GLY A 155 30.14 -2.51 8.35
CA GLY A 155 29.72 -2.52 9.73
C GLY A 155 30.14 -1.28 10.49
N VAL A 156 31.36 -0.80 10.27
CA VAL A 156 31.85 0.46 10.86
C VAL A 156 31.07 1.68 10.34
N ILE A 157 30.68 1.70 9.06
CA ILE A 157 30.02 2.86 8.44
C ILE A 157 28.52 2.89 8.74
N SER A 158 27.84 1.75 8.61
CA SER A 158 26.38 1.67 8.57
C SER A 158 25.78 0.65 9.55
N GLY A 159 26.60 -0.13 10.25
CA GLY A 159 26.17 -1.23 11.09
C GLY A 159 25.94 -2.55 10.33
N ALA A 160 25.32 -3.52 11.01
CA ALA A 160 25.06 -4.84 10.44
C ALA A 160 24.15 -4.79 9.20
N ARG A 161 24.18 -5.85 8.37
CA ARG A 161 23.41 -6.01 7.12
C ARG A 161 23.76 -5.04 5.99
N PHE A 162 24.92 -4.38 6.07
CA PHE A 162 25.53 -3.64 4.96
C PHE A 162 26.77 -4.36 4.45
N THR A 163 27.12 -4.11 3.18
CA THR A 163 28.34 -4.64 2.56
C THR A 163 28.94 -3.61 1.61
N ILE A 164 30.26 -3.61 1.46
CA ILE A 164 30.95 -2.84 0.42
C ILE A 164 31.45 -3.81 -0.65
N LEU A 165 31.03 -3.58 -1.90
CA LEU A 165 31.58 -4.27 -3.06
C LEU A 165 32.71 -3.45 -3.68
N LYS A 166 33.79 -4.12 -4.09
CA LYS A 166 34.98 -3.50 -4.70
C LYS A 166 35.33 -4.15 -6.04
N GLY A 167 36.09 -3.43 -6.86
CA GLY A 167 36.72 -3.94 -8.07
C GLY A 167 35.76 -4.68 -9.02
N ALA A 168 36.10 -5.93 -9.32
CA ALA A 168 35.35 -6.74 -10.27
C ALA A 168 33.91 -7.05 -9.81
N LEU A 169 33.65 -7.19 -8.50
CA LEU A 169 32.30 -7.46 -8.00
C LEU A 169 31.38 -6.24 -8.15
N ALA A 170 31.87 -5.03 -7.80
CA ALA A 170 31.11 -3.80 -8.04
C ALA A 170 30.85 -3.55 -9.54
N ARG A 171 31.82 -3.90 -10.41
CA ARG A 171 31.61 -3.86 -11.86
C ARG A 171 30.55 -4.87 -12.32
N LEU A 172 30.56 -6.09 -11.77
CA LEU A 172 29.61 -7.14 -12.10
C LEU A 172 28.18 -6.78 -11.66
N GLU A 173 28.01 -6.24 -10.45
CA GLU A 173 26.73 -5.72 -9.95
C GLU A 173 26.12 -4.73 -10.96
N ARG A 174 26.90 -3.72 -11.37
CA ARG A 174 26.45 -2.77 -12.39
C ARG A 174 26.16 -3.44 -13.73
N ALA A 175 26.99 -4.38 -14.17
CA ALA A 175 26.77 -5.08 -15.44
C ALA A 175 25.47 -5.90 -15.42
N LEU A 176 25.13 -6.54 -14.30
CA LEU A 176 23.86 -7.25 -14.12
C LEU A 176 22.67 -6.30 -14.22
N ALA A 177 22.74 -5.15 -13.55
CA ALA A 177 21.68 -4.14 -13.62
C ALA A 177 21.46 -3.63 -15.05
N GLN A 178 22.54 -3.30 -15.77
CA GLN A 178 22.46 -2.84 -17.16
C GLN A 178 21.91 -3.93 -18.09
N PHE A 179 22.40 -5.18 -17.97
CA PHE A 179 21.89 -6.30 -18.74
C PHE A 179 20.38 -6.51 -18.54
N MET A 180 19.90 -6.44 -17.29
CA MET A 180 18.47 -6.57 -16.99
C MET A 180 17.65 -5.43 -17.60
N LEU A 181 18.13 -4.18 -17.49
CA LEU A 181 17.46 -3.02 -18.11
C LEU A 181 17.38 -3.19 -19.63
N ASP A 182 18.50 -3.47 -20.29
CA ASP A 182 18.56 -3.67 -21.75
C ASP A 182 17.62 -4.79 -22.20
N LEU A 183 17.61 -5.92 -21.50
CA LEU A 183 16.71 -7.04 -21.81
C LEU A 183 15.24 -6.60 -21.69
N HIS A 184 14.89 -5.84 -20.66
CA HIS A 184 13.51 -5.43 -20.45
C HIS A 184 13.06 -4.33 -21.42
N THR A 185 13.93 -3.40 -21.77
CA THR A 185 13.59 -2.25 -22.63
C THR A 185 13.65 -2.59 -24.11
N THR A 186 14.68 -3.32 -24.55
CA THR A 186 14.89 -3.63 -25.98
C THR A 186 14.14 -4.86 -26.45
N THR A 187 13.93 -5.85 -25.58
CA THR A 187 13.29 -7.13 -25.97
C THR A 187 11.88 -7.26 -25.41
N ASN A 188 11.66 -6.88 -24.16
CA ASN A 188 10.36 -7.12 -23.50
C ASN A 188 9.39 -5.93 -23.57
N GLY A 189 9.78 -4.80 -24.16
CA GLY A 189 8.90 -3.66 -24.40
C GLY A 189 8.51 -2.86 -23.15
N TYR A 190 9.39 -2.84 -22.13
CA TYR A 190 9.22 -1.97 -20.97
C TYR A 190 9.79 -0.57 -21.24
N THR A 191 9.13 0.46 -20.72
CA THR A 191 9.68 1.81 -20.65
C THR A 191 10.58 1.91 -19.43
N GLU A 192 11.83 2.32 -19.63
CA GLU A 192 12.75 2.60 -18.52
C GLU A 192 12.37 3.88 -17.79
N VAL A 193 12.40 3.84 -16.46
CA VAL A 193 12.10 4.99 -15.61
C VAL A 193 13.16 5.08 -14.52
N SER A 194 13.63 6.31 -14.26
CA SER A 194 14.42 6.63 -13.06
C SER A 194 13.52 7.33 -12.04
N PRO A 195 12.95 6.61 -11.06
CA PRO A 195 11.99 7.18 -10.11
C PRO A 195 12.67 7.84 -8.90
N PRO A 196 11.96 8.71 -8.14
CA PRO A 196 12.42 9.18 -6.84
C PRO A 196 12.64 8.03 -5.84
N LEU A 197 13.70 8.13 -5.05
CA LEU A 197 14.03 7.16 -3.98
C LEU A 197 13.39 7.50 -2.63
N LEU A 198 12.86 8.72 -2.51
CA LEU A 198 12.13 9.22 -1.34
C LEU A 198 10.68 9.50 -1.74
N VAL A 199 9.74 8.95 -0.98
CA VAL A 199 8.30 9.08 -1.25
C VAL A 199 7.54 9.55 -0.02
N ARG A 200 6.35 10.11 -0.25
CA ARG A 200 5.39 10.49 0.81
C ARG A 200 4.49 9.31 1.15
N ASP A 201 3.86 9.35 2.33
CA ASP A 201 2.94 8.33 2.84
C ASP A 201 1.95 7.82 1.78
N ARG A 202 1.32 8.73 1.05
CA ARG A 202 0.32 8.41 0.01
C ARG A 202 0.79 7.34 -0.99
N ALA A 203 2.08 7.36 -1.35
CA ALA A 203 2.62 6.41 -2.32
C ALA A 203 2.70 5.00 -1.73
N LEU A 204 3.12 4.89 -0.47
CA LEU A 204 3.21 3.65 0.28
C LEU A 204 1.85 3.09 0.68
N TYR A 205 0.88 3.95 0.99
CA TYR A 205 -0.52 3.54 1.15
C TYR A 205 -1.08 2.96 -0.15
N GLY A 206 -0.82 3.61 -1.28
CA GLY A 206 -1.26 3.14 -2.60
C GLY A 206 -0.69 1.79 -3.02
N THR A 207 0.44 1.38 -2.44
CA THR A 207 1.15 0.11 -2.73
C THR A 207 1.15 -0.86 -1.54
N ALA A 208 0.26 -0.65 -0.56
CA ALA A 208 0.03 -1.54 0.58
C ALA A 208 1.23 -1.76 1.52
N ASN A 209 2.24 -0.88 1.47
CA ASN A 209 3.31 -0.87 2.47
C ASN A 209 2.83 -0.21 3.77
N LEU A 210 2.13 0.92 3.68
CA LEU A 210 1.49 1.56 4.83
C LEU A 210 0.00 1.18 4.90
N PRO A 211 -0.56 1.02 6.11
CA PRO A 211 0.10 1.23 7.42
C PRO A 211 0.80 -0.03 7.98
N LYS A 212 0.57 -1.20 7.40
CA LYS A 212 0.91 -2.51 7.99
C LYS A 212 2.41 -2.77 8.18
N PHE A 213 3.24 -2.31 7.25
CA PHE A 213 4.67 -2.60 7.20
C PHE A 213 5.52 -1.37 7.50
N ALA A 214 4.99 -0.42 8.30
CA ALA A 214 5.71 0.81 8.64
C ALA A 214 7.07 0.53 9.33
N GLU A 215 7.14 -0.52 10.16
CA GLU A 215 8.35 -0.93 10.88
C GLU A 215 9.43 -1.50 9.95
N ASP A 216 9.04 -1.98 8.75
CA ASP A 216 9.96 -2.53 7.75
C ASP A 216 10.63 -1.45 6.88
N LEU A 217 10.30 -0.16 7.10
CA LEU A 217 10.70 0.95 6.25
C LEU A 217 11.60 1.96 6.99
N PHE A 218 12.51 2.59 6.24
CA PHE A 218 13.26 3.73 6.74
C PHE A 218 12.49 5.04 6.52
N ARG A 219 12.19 5.75 7.61
CA ARG A 219 11.60 7.09 7.60
C ARG A 219 12.65 8.15 7.90
N THR A 220 12.67 9.20 7.10
CA THR A 220 13.51 10.40 7.30
C THR A 220 12.85 11.36 8.29
N THR A 221 13.62 12.32 8.82
CA THR A 221 13.11 13.35 9.74
C THR A 221 12.16 14.36 9.11
N ASN A 222 12.08 14.41 7.77
CA ASN A 222 11.25 15.37 7.02
C ASN A 222 10.00 14.72 6.41
N ASP A 223 9.54 13.61 7.00
CA ASP A 223 8.34 12.87 6.58
C ASP A 223 8.39 12.37 5.14
N TYR A 224 9.56 11.87 4.75
CA TYR A 224 9.74 11.02 3.57
C TYR A 224 10.16 9.62 4.00
N TRP A 225 9.83 8.65 3.16
CA TRP A 225 10.25 7.25 3.31
C TRP A 225 11.21 6.87 2.19
N MET A 226 12.24 6.10 2.52
CA MET A 226 13.08 5.45 1.51
C MET A 226 12.32 4.27 0.90
N ILE A 227 12.41 4.10 -0.42
CA ILE A 227 11.64 3.06 -1.10
C ILE A 227 12.16 1.65 -0.77
N PRO A 228 11.30 0.68 -0.43
CA PRO A 228 11.68 -0.72 -0.22
C PRO A 228 11.79 -1.52 -1.53
N THR A 229 11.33 -0.92 -2.64
CA THR A 229 11.31 -1.44 -4.01
C THR A 229 10.91 -0.32 -4.98
N ALA A 230 11.37 -0.38 -6.23
CA ALA A 230 10.93 0.50 -7.32
C ALA A 230 9.42 0.39 -7.60
N GLU A 231 8.76 -0.70 -7.20
CA GLU A 231 7.31 -0.89 -7.33
C GLU A 231 6.52 0.29 -6.74
N VAL A 232 6.96 0.83 -5.59
CA VAL A 232 6.29 1.93 -4.90
C VAL A 232 6.16 3.15 -5.82
N PRO A 233 7.26 3.77 -6.30
CA PRO A 233 7.14 4.92 -7.17
C PRO A 233 6.64 4.59 -8.58
N LEU A 234 6.96 3.41 -9.14
CA LEU A 234 6.52 3.05 -10.50
C LEU A 234 5.00 2.86 -10.59
N THR A 235 4.39 2.17 -9.62
CA THR A 235 2.93 1.99 -9.58
C THR A 235 2.22 3.34 -9.42
N ASN A 236 2.81 4.23 -8.62
CA ASN A 236 2.27 5.57 -8.40
C ASN A 236 2.41 6.52 -9.60
N LEU A 237 3.06 6.12 -10.70
CA LEU A 237 3.03 6.89 -11.96
C LEU A 237 1.60 7.03 -12.51
N ALA A 238 0.72 6.09 -12.20
CA ALA A 238 -0.70 6.11 -12.57
C ALA A 238 -1.60 6.72 -11.48
N ALA A 239 -1.08 7.03 -10.29
CA ALA A 239 -1.88 7.49 -9.17
C ALA A 239 -2.60 8.82 -9.50
N GLY A 240 -3.91 8.86 -9.24
CA GLY A 240 -4.76 10.04 -9.48
C GLY A 240 -5.01 10.36 -10.96
N LYS A 241 -4.64 9.47 -11.90
CA LYS A 241 -4.88 9.67 -13.33
C LYS A 241 -6.06 8.83 -13.82
N LEU A 242 -6.85 9.42 -14.71
CA LEU A 242 -7.76 8.68 -15.58
C LEU A 242 -7.00 8.33 -16.86
N LEU A 243 -6.85 7.04 -17.14
CA LEU A 243 -6.12 6.54 -18.30
C LEU A 243 -7.08 6.15 -19.42
N ASP A 244 -6.70 6.43 -20.67
CA ASP A 244 -7.39 5.86 -21.84
C ASP A 244 -7.01 4.38 -21.96
N GLU A 245 -8.00 3.50 -22.17
CA GLU A 245 -7.79 2.07 -22.35
C GLU A 245 -6.77 1.75 -23.45
N LYS A 246 -6.69 2.58 -24.50
CA LYS A 246 -5.71 2.45 -25.59
C LYS A 246 -4.26 2.63 -25.15
N GLN A 247 -4.02 3.23 -23.99
CA GLN A 247 -2.68 3.37 -23.42
C GLN A 247 -2.23 2.10 -22.67
N LEU A 248 -3.14 1.14 -22.44
CA LEU A 248 -2.84 -0.08 -21.71
C LEU A 248 -2.35 -1.19 -22.66
N PRO A 249 -1.41 -2.05 -22.20
CA PRO A 249 -0.77 -2.04 -20.89
C PRO A 249 0.37 -1.00 -20.79
N LEU A 250 0.42 -0.27 -19.67
CA LEU A 250 1.61 0.49 -19.30
C LEU A 250 2.62 -0.45 -18.66
N ARG A 251 3.86 -0.45 -19.18
CA ARG A 251 4.91 -1.38 -18.75
C ARG A 251 6.16 -0.59 -18.41
N PHE A 252 6.55 -0.58 -17.14
CA PHE A 252 7.71 0.16 -16.63
C PHE A 252 8.76 -0.76 -16.02
N THR A 253 10.03 -0.40 -16.17
CA THR A 253 11.15 -1.03 -15.47
C THR A 253 12.08 0.05 -14.89
N ALA A 254 12.74 -0.26 -13.79
CA ALA A 254 13.70 0.64 -13.16
C ALA A 254 14.76 -0.17 -12.41
N TRP A 255 15.95 0.41 -12.29
CA TRP A 255 16.98 -0.04 -11.37
C TRP A 255 17.14 0.99 -10.25
N THR A 256 16.84 0.60 -9.02
CA THR A 256 16.94 1.47 -7.84
C THR A 256 17.62 0.73 -6.69
N PRO A 257 18.37 1.42 -5.82
CA PRO A 257 18.63 0.90 -4.50
C PRO A 257 17.31 0.73 -3.73
N CYS A 258 17.23 -0.31 -2.91
CA CYS A 258 16.05 -0.67 -2.12
C CYS A 258 16.42 -0.72 -0.65
N PHE A 259 15.60 -0.11 0.22
CA PHE A 259 15.91 0.07 1.63
C PHE A 259 14.85 -0.62 2.50
N ARG A 260 15.27 -1.57 3.34
CA ARG A 260 14.40 -2.32 4.26
C ARG A 260 15.08 -2.42 5.61
N SER A 261 14.34 -2.17 6.69
CA SER A 261 14.90 -2.22 8.05
C SER A 261 15.19 -3.66 8.52
N GLU A 262 14.49 -4.65 7.91
CA GLU A 262 14.57 -6.07 8.28
C GLU A 262 14.32 -6.32 9.77
N ALA A 263 13.43 -5.52 10.38
CA ALA A 263 13.17 -5.49 11.83
C ALA A 263 12.73 -6.85 12.43
N GLY A 264 12.23 -7.78 11.61
CA GLY A 264 11.85 -9.14 12.01
C GLY A 264 12.83 -10.26 11.65
N ALA A 265 13.98 -9.96 11.02
CA ALA A 265 14.91 -10.96 10.49
C ALA A 265 16.04 -11.35 11.47
N ALA A 266 15.88 -11.12 12.78
CA ALA A 266 16.93 -11.42 13.76
C ALA A 266 17.40 -12.89 13.68
N GLY A 267 18.69 -13.08 13.38
CA GLY A 267 19.33 -14.40 13.28
C GLY A 267 19.03 -15.21 12.00
N LYS A 268 18.25 -14.67 11.06
CA LYS A 268 18.07 -15.26 9.72
C LYS A 268 19.04 -14.61 8.74
N ASP A 269 19.79 -15.44 8.01
CA ASP A 269 20.75 -15.03 6.98
C ASP A 269 21.79 -14.01 7.49
N THR A 270 22.30 -14.23 8.71
CA THR A 270 23.40 -13.43 9.32
C THR A 270 24.75 -14.06 9.03
#